data_AF-A0A0G2F4A7-F1
#
_entry.id   AF-A0A0G2F4A7-F1
#
_cell.length_a   1.000
_cell.length_b   1.000
_cell.length_c   1.000
_cell.angle_alpha   90.00
_cell.angle_beta   90.00
_cell.angle_gamma   90.00
#
_symmetry.space_group_name_H-M   'P 1'
#
loop_
_entity.id
_entity.type
_entity.pdbx_description
1 polymer ?
#
loop_
_entity_poly.entity_id
_entity_poly.type
_entity_poly.pdbx_seq_one_letter_code
_entity_poly.pdbx_strand_id
1 'polypeptide(L)'
;MKRSADESQVSVLLKDFDEADKLLGRIIDAAKAWRESWLSILAYQSRMLNELETLYGPILGAGDGYQGHVPVETPQNLMARTSRLKEEYDDLKRDLTQEITQVDMRMVRPATEAKDALQPMKKTIKKREDKKLDFERYQSRVDSARKKMNRSDRESAALAKSETDLAKATEAYNDADDSLRRALPPLIACVFSVLPHLLAAQIQIQNSMLAHYYTMLHNYCSDYSFPSPSPPMDEVIRTWEEAFRATQHEAEAIGIIASGKAVRGSMSMEENKSASSILNGFGRRASGQSALRKPSTSPGRNLPPSPSFEAKPKIASAPSPSASAMLYPPEPSPGPEIEPVVSRTSSEYYSPQAYAPAAPRTDYFARDRLPSNSGLGKKKPPPPPPPRKPSDQGLWVTALYDFNGQSGGDLVFKEGDRIRVLKKTESTDDWWQGELRGVKGSFPANYCE
;
A
#
# COMPACT_ATOMS: atom_id res chain seq x y z
N MET A 1 -9.48 -38.59 25.27
CA MET A 1 -8.59 -37.42 25.10
C MET A 1 -8.14 -37.14 23.66
N LYS A 2 -8.21 -38.08 22.69
CA LYS A 2 -7.85 -37.80 21.28
C LYS A 2 -8.78 -36.82 20.54
N ARG A 3 -10.08 -36.86 20.83
CA ARG A 3 -11.12 -36.10 20.10
C ARG A 3 -10.99 -34.57 20.15
N SER A 4 -10.57 -34.01 21.28
CA SER A 4 -10.36 -32.56 21.41
C SER A 4 -9.19 -32.07 20.56
N ALA A 5 -8.16 -32.91 20.36
CA ALA A 5 -7.03 -32.58 19.50
C ALA A 5 -7.43 -32.68 18.02
N ASP A 6 -8.16 -33.73 17.63
CA ASP A 6 -8.69 -33.91 16.27
C ASP A 6 -9.64 -32.78 15.84
N GLU A 7 -10.52 -32.34 16.74
CA GLU A 7 -11.47 -31.23 16.48
C GLU A 7 -10.74 -29.88 16.36
N SER A 8 -9.67 -29.68 17.15
CA SER A 8 -8.81 -28.50 17.01
C SER A 8 -8.07 -28.49 15.67
N GLN A 9 -7.68 -29.65 15.15
CA GLN A 9 -6.97 -29.76 13.87
C GLN A 9 -7.88 -29.41 12.68
N VAL A 10 -9.13 -29.88 12.67
CA VAL A 10 -10.11 -29.50 11.61
C VAL A 10 -10.43 -28.02 11.68
N SER A 11 -10.59 -27.46 12.89
CA SER A 11 -10.82 -26.02 13.06
C SER A 11 -9.69 -25.16 12.49
N VAL A 12 -8.42 -25.61 12.64
CA VAL A 12 -7.27 -24.91 12.03
C VAL A 12 -7.36 -24.97 10.51
N LEU A 13 -7.61 -26.16 9.92
CA LEU A 13 -7.74 -26.30 8.46
C LEU A 13 -8.88 -25.47 7.87
N LEU A 14 -10.01 -25.34 8.59
CA LEU A 14 -11.12 -24.50 8.19
C LEU A 14 -10.74 -23.01 8.18
N LYS A 15 -9.99 -22.58 9.19
CA LYS A 15 -9.46 -21.22 9.27
C LYS A 15 -8.47 -20.95 8.12
N ASP A 16 -7.53 -21.86 7.90
CA ASP A 16 -6.53 -21.74 6.82
C ASP A 16 -7.18 -21.67 5.43
N PHE A 17 -8.25 -22.44 5.21
CA PHE A 17 -9.03 -22.38 3.97
C PHE A 17 -9.74 -21.03 3.78
N ASP A 18 -10.36 -20.51 4.85
CA ASP A 18 -11.02 -19.19 4.81
C ASP A 18 -10.00 -18.05 4.57
N GLU A 19 -8.83 -18.14 5.20
CA GLU A 19 -7.72 -17.21 4.97
C GLU A 19 -7.21 -17.27 3.52
N ALA A 20 -7.07 -18.48 2.96
CA ALA A 20 -6.68 -18.67 1.56
C ALA A 20 -7.72 -18.07 0.58
N ASP A 21 -9.02 -18.27 0.83
CA ASP A 21 -10.08 -17.67 0.01
C ASP A 21 -10.08 -16.12 0.09
N LYS A 22 -9.91 -15.57 1.29
CA LYS A 22 -9.81 -14.12 1.52
C LYS A 22 -8.55 -13.54 0.89
N LEU A 23 -7.42 -14.25 0.94
CA LEU A 23 -6.17 -13.86 0.30
C LEU A 23 -6.36 -13.67 -1.21
N LEU A 24 -6.95 -14.65 -1.90
CA LEU A 24 -7.24 -14.52 -3.33
C LEU A 24 -8.15 -13.32 -3.64
N GLY A 25 -9.16 -13.07 -2.80
CA GLY A 25 -10.02 -11.89 -2.92
C GLY A 25 -9.23 -10.58 -2.82
N ARG A 26 -8.38 -10.46 -1.79
CA ARG A 26 -7.52 -9.28 -1.60
C ARG A 26 -6.57 -9.06 -2.78
N ILE A 27 -6.00 -10.13 -3.33
CA ILE A 27 -5.10 -10.03 -4.50
C ILE A 27 -5.87 -9.53 -5.73
N ILE A 28 -7.08 -10.03 -5.99
CA ILE A 28 -7.92 -9.59 -7.11
C ILE A 28 -8.21 -8.08 -6.99
N ASP A 29 -8.64 -7.64 -5.81
CA ASP A 29 -9.01 -6.24 -5.57
C ASP A 29 -7.78 -5.32 -5.64
N ALA A 30 -6.67 -5.73 -5.03
CA ALA A 30 -5.41 -4.98 -5.08
C ALA A 30 -4.85 -4.87 -6.50
N ALA A 31 -4.87 -5.96 -7.29
CA ALA A 31 -4.40 -5.94 -8.67
C ALA A 31 -5.25 -5.00 -9.56
N LYS A 32 -6.58 -5.02 -9.40
CA LYS A 32 -7.48 -4.09 -10.10
C LYS A 32 -7.23 -2.64 -9.70
N ALA A 33 -7.10 -2.37 -8.39
CA ALA A 33 -6.83 -1.03 -7.89
C ALA A 33 -5.46 -0.51 -8.37
N TRP A 34 -4.45 -1.38 -8.39
CA TRP A 34 -3.12 -1.06 -8.90
C TRP A 34 -3.15 -0.69 -10.38
N ARG A 35 -3.82 -1.50 -11.21
CA ARG A 35 -4.05 -1.24 -12.63
C ARG A 35 -4.74 0.11 -12.85
N GLU A 36 -5.86 0.34 -12.16
CA GLU A 36 -6.65 1.57 -12.28
C GLU A 36 -5.85 2.82 -11.87
N SER A 37 -5.07 2.70 -10.79
CA SER A 37 -4.22 3.80 -10.32
C SER A 37 -3.18 4.19 -11.37
N TRP A 38 -2.55 3.21 -12.02
CA TRP A 38 -1.61 3.49 -13.10
C TRP A 38 -2.27 4.12 -14.33
N LEU A 39 -3.42 3.61 -14.76
CA LEU A 39 -4.19 4.23 -15.85
C LEU A 39 -4.53 5.68 -15.53
N SER A 40 -4.91 5.97 -14.28
CA SER A 40 -5.18 7.32 -13.82
C SER A 40 -3.93 8.20 -13.84
N ILE A 41 -2.77 7.70 -13.39
CA ILE A 41 -1.49 8.43 -13.43
C ILE A 41 -1.16 8.83 -14.88
N LEU A 42 -1.23 7.88 -15.81
CA LEU A 42 -0.95 8.14 -17.23
C LEU A 42 -1.93 9.16 -17.83
N ALA A 43 -3.21 9.06 -17.46
CA ALA A 43 -4.22 10.02 -17.87
C ALA A 43 -3.91 11.44 -17.36
N TYR A 44 -3.49 11.58 -16.10
CA TYR A 44 -3.11 12.87 -15.53
C TYR A 44 -1.86 13.46 -16.17
N GLN A 45 -0.83 12.65 -16.44
CA GLN A 45 0.40 13.11 -17.06
C GLN A 45 0.17 13.59 -18.50
N SER A 46 -0.56 12.81 -19.31
CA SER A 46 -0.96 13.23 -20.65
C SER A 46 -1.82 14.50 -20.60
N ARG A 47 -2.78 14.60 -19.67
CA ARG A 47 -3.58 15.83 -19.48
C ARG A 47 -2.70 17.04 -19.14
N MET A 48 -1.77 16.89 -18.19
CA MET A 48 -0.89 17.98 -17.78
C MET A 48 -0.11 18.56 -18.98
N LEU A 49 0.38 17.69 -19.88
CA LEU A 49 1.11 18.13 -21.06
C LEU A 49 0.21 18.74 -22.13
N ASN A 50 -1.03 18.27 -22.28
CA ASN A 50 -2.03 18.93 -23.12
C ASN A 50 -2.34 20.35 -22.63
N GLU A 51 -2.49 20.55 -21.32
CA GLU A 51 -2.69 21.90 -20.76
C GLU A 51 -1.44 22.77 -20.95
N LEU A 52 -0.24 22.20 -20.76
CA LEU A 52 1.03 22.92 -20.99
C LEU A 52 1.19 23.36 -22.45
N GLU A 53 0.83 22.51 -23.42
CA GLU A 53 0.81 22.86 -24.84
C GLU A 53 -0.23 23.96 -25.12
N THR A 54 -1.41 23.87 -24.50
CA THR A 54 -2.50 24.86 -24.64
C THR A 54 -2.08 26.25 -24.16
N LEU A 55 -1.20 26.36 -23.16
CA LEU A 55 -0.66 27.65 -22.70
C LEU A 55 0.12 28.40 -23.78
N TYR A 56 0.69 27.70 -24.76
CA TYR A 56 1.38 28.29 -25.91
C TYR A 56 0.45 28.52 -27.12
N GLY A 57 -0.83 28.16 -27.01
CA GLY A 57 -1.83 28.40 -28.04
C GLY A 57 -2.13 29.91 -28.23
N PRO A 58 -2.62 30.31 -29.42
CA PRO A 58 -2.96 31.70 -29.68
C PRO A 58 -4.11 32.19 -28.78
N ILE A 59 -3.99 33.41 -28.27
CA ILE A 59 -5.04 34.05 -27.48
C ILE A 59 -6.19 34.45 -28.41
N LEU A 60 -7.29 33.71 -28.34
CA LEU A 60 -8.49 33.96 -29.13
C LEU A 60 -9.05 35.37 -28.86
N GLY A 61 -9.22 36.17 -29.92
CA GLY A 61 -9.82 37.50 -29.84
C GLY A 61 -8.82 38.66 -29.72
N ALA A 62 -7.52 38.39 -29.62
CA ALA A 62 -6.47 39.39 -29.81
C ALA A 62 -6.22 39.60 -31.33
N GLY A 63 -7.21 40.11 -32.06
CA GLY A 63 -7.07 40.39 -33.49
C GLY A 63 -6.17 41.59 -33.80
N ASP A 64 -5.77 41.73 -35.07
CA ASP A 64 -4.88 42.78 -35.66
C ASP A 64 -5.27 44.25 -35.36
N GLY A 65 -6.41 44.50 -34.71
CA GLY A 65 -6.89 45.83 -34.32
C GLY A 65 -6.35 46.35 -32.98
N TYR A 66 -5.63 45.55 -32.19
CA TYR A 66 -5.06 46.00 -30.93
C TYR A 66 -3.73 46.74 -31.16
N GLN A 67 -3.76 48.07 -31.13
CA GLN A 67 -2.57 48.94 -31.24
C GLN A 67 -1.83 49.15 -29.91
N GLY A 68 -2.05 48.26 -28.92
CA GLY A 68 -1.43 48.38 -27.60
C GLY A 68 -0.03 47.74 -27.53
N HIS A 69 0.25 47.05 -26.43
CA HIS A 69 1.51 46.34 -26.24
C HIS A 69 1.79 45.33 -27.36
N VAL A 70 2.98 45.41 -27.97
CA VAL A 70 3.51 44.40 -28.89
C VAL A 70 4.03 43.23 -28.06
N PRO A 71 3.39 42.05 -28.11
CA PRO A 71 3.84 40.91 -27.31
C PRO A 71 5.20 40.41 -27.80
N VAL A 72 6.02 39.91 -26.87
CA VAL A 72 7.23 39.17 -27.22
C VAL A 72 6.81 37.81 -27.79
N GLU A 73 7.31 37.47 -28.98
CA GLU A 73 7.06 36.16 -29.56
C GLU A 73 7.72 35.06 -28.72
N THR A 74 6.98 33.97 -28.49
CA THR A 74 7.54 32.81 -27.81
C THR A 74 8.56 32.13 -28.73
N PRO A 75 9.78 31.81 -28.26
CA PRO A 75 10.78 31.13 -29.07
C PRO A 75 10.25 29.83 -29.68
N GLN A 76 10.41 29.66 -31.00
CA GLN A 76 9.88 28.50 -31.73
C GLN A 76 10.43 27.16 -31.22
N ASN A 77 11.69 27.13 -30.77
CA ASN A 77 12.28 25.93 -30.19
C ASN A 77 11.60 25.52 -28.87
N LEU A 78 11.10 26.46 -28.07
CA LEU A 78 10.36 26.14 -26.85
C LEU A 78 9.02 25.50 -27.17
N MET A 79 8.26 26.09 -28.11
CA MET A 79 6.99 25.55 -28.56
C MET A 79 7.15 24.16 -29.18
N ALA A 80 8.17 23.97 -30.03
CA ALA A 80 8.48 22.68 -30.63
C ALA A 80 8.83 21.62 -29.57
N ARG A 81 9.66 21.97 -28.57
CA ARG A 81 10.00 21.08 -27.45
C ARG A 81 8.78 20.68 -26.63
N THR A 82 7.92 21.63 -26.29
CA THR A 82 6.69 21.36 -25.53
C THR A 82 5.75 20.44 -26.30
N SER A 83 5.54 20.72 -27.58
CA SER A 83 4.71 19.87 -28.46
C SER A 83 5.28 18.46 -28.55
N ARG A 84 6.61 18.34 -28.72
CA ARG A 84 7.28 17.04 -28.79
C ARG A 84 7.16 16.26 -27.48
N LEU A 85 7.35 16.90 -26.33
CA LEU A 85 7.20 16.25 -25.02
C LEU A 85 5.79 15.66 -24.84
N LYS A 86 4.77 16.40 -25.29
CA LYS A 86 3.39 15.93 -25.26
C LYS A 86 3.19 14.71 -26.15
N GLU A 87 3.73 14.70 -27.37
CA GLU A 87 3.70 13.53 -28.27
C GLU A 87 4.35 12.30 -27.62
N GLU A 88 5.55 12.45 -27.06
CA GLU A 88 6.28 11.35 -26.39
C GLU A 88 5.48 10.75 -25.22
N TYR A 89 4.79 11.59 -24.45
CA TYR A 89 3.94 11.10 -23.35
C TYR A 89 2.63 10.49 -23.80
N ASP A 90 2.05 10.92 -24.92
CA ASP A 90 0.88 10.28 -25.51
C ASP A 90 1.24 8.90 -26.07
N ASP A 91 2.41 8.78 -26.70
CA ASP A 91 2.99 7.51 -27.14
C ASP A 91 3.29 6.60 -25.94
N LEU A 92 3.99 7.11 -24.92
CA LEU A 92 4.27 6.36 -23.70
C LEU A 92 2.97 5.89 -23.02
N LYS A 93 1.96 6.75 -22.93
CA LYS A 93 0.66 6.39 -22.35
C LYS A 93 0.03 5.22 -23.11
N ARG A 94 0.07 5.23 -24.45
CA ARG A 94 -0.46 4.13 -25.26
C ARG A 94 0.29 2.84 -24.96
N ASP A 95 1.61 2.87 -24.94
CA ASP A 95 2.46 1.69 -24.78
C ASP A 95 2.33 1.12 -23.35
N LEU A 96 2.42 1.97 -22.33
CA LEU A 96 2.22 1.56 -20.94
C LEU A 96 0.80 1.08 -20.66
N THR A 97 -0.22 1.62 -21.33
CA THR A 97 -1.59 1.09 -21.20
C THR A 97 -1.65 -0.36 -21.67
N GLN A 98 -0.95 -0.74 -22.74
CA GLN A 98 -0.91 -2.13 -23.20
C GLN A 98 -0.28 -3.04 -22.13
N GLU A 99 0.84 -2.62 -21.53
CA GLU A 99 1.49 -3.35 -20.43
C GLU A 99 0.58 -3.47 -19.20
N ILE A 100 -0.09 -2.39 -18.79
CA ILE A 100 -0.99 -2.35 -17.63
C ILE A 100 -2.21 -3.26 -17.85
N THR A 101 -2.74 -3.34 -19.07
CA THR A 101 -3.89 -4.23 -19.36
C THR A 101 -3.53 -5.72 -19.21
N GLN A 102 -2.24 -6.09 -19.26
CA GLN A 102 -1.80 -7.47 -18.98
C GLN A 102 -2.07 -7.91 -17.53
N VAL A 103 -2.26 -6.97 -16.61
CA VAL A 103 -2.64 -7.27 -15.21
C VAL A 103 -3.92 -8.09 -15.15
N ASP A 104 -4.87 -7.83 -16.05
CA ASP A 104 -6.12 -8.58 -16.08
C ASP A 104 -5.90 -10.05 -16.44
N MET A 105 -5.16 -10.29 -17.52
CA MET A 105 -4.93 -11.64 -18.05
C MET A 105 -3.96 -12.46 -17.21
N ARG A 106 -2.95 -11.80 -16.61
CA ARG A 106 -1.85 -12.49 -15.92
C ARG A 106 -2.00 -12.53 -14.40
N MET A 107 -2.85 -11.68 -13.81
CA MET A 107 -3.04 -11.63 -12.36
C MET A 107 -4.51 -11.78 -11.94
N VAL A 108 -5.39 -10.92 -12.45
CA VAL A 108 -6.80 -10.88 -12.01
C VAL A 108 -7.54 -12.16 -12.39
N ARG A 109 -7.44 -12.58 -13.66
CA ARG A 109 -8.14 -13.76 -14.17
C ARG A 109 -7.67 -15.04 -13.48
N PRO A 110 -6.37 -15.36 -13.39
CA PRO A 110 -5.91 -16.57 -12.69
C PRO A 110 -6.30 -16.60 -11.20
N ALA A 111 -6.22 -15.48 -10.50
CA ALA A 111 -6.65 -15.40 -9.10
C ALA A 111 -8.17 -15.60 -8.94
N THR A 112 -8.96 -15.06 -9.89
CA THR A 112 -10.43 -15.24 -9.92
C THR A 112 -10.80 -16.69 -10.18
N GLU A 113 -10.18 -17.33 -11.18
CA GLU A 113 -10.39 -18.75 -11.49
C GLU A 113 -10.02 -19.64 -10.31
N ALA A 114 -8.89 -19.37 -9.64
CA ALA A 114 -8.49 -20.08 -8.43
C ALA A 114 -9.53 -19.91 -7.30
N LYS A 115 -10.07 -18.70 -7.11
CA LYS A 115 -11.09 -18.41 -6.09
C LYS A 115 -12.42 -19.11 -6.40
N ASP A 116 -12.83 -19.14 -7.66
CA ASP A 116 -14.04 -19.81 -8.10
C ASP A 116 -13.94 -21.34 -7.97
N ALA A 117 -12.74 -21.90 -8.18
CA ALA A 117 -12.46 -23.31 -7.94
C ALA A 117 -12.62 -23.73 -6.46
N LEU A 118 -12.61 -22.78 -5.50
CA LEU A 118 -12.86 -23.07 -4.07
C LEU A 118 -14.36 -23.20 -3.73
N GLN A 119 -15.28 -22.76 -4.60
CA GLN A 119 -16.72 -22.74 -4.32
C GLN A 119 -17.32 -24.13 -4.00
N PRO A 120 -16.95 -25.23 -4.67
CA PRO A 120 -17.41 -26.57 -4.29
C PRO A 120 -16.98 -26.94 -2.87
N MET A 121 -15.76 -26.59 -2.45
CA MET A 121 -15.28 -26.89 -1.11
C MET A 121 -16.04 -26.10 -0.04
N LYS A 122 -16.42 -24.85 -0.30
CA LYS A 122 -17.31 -24.08 0.60
C LYS A 122 -18.63 -24.78 0.87
N LYS A 123 -19.22 -25.41 -0.17
CA LYS A 123 -20.44 -26.21 -0.02
C LYS A 123 -20.20 -27.46 0.83
N THR A 124 -19.06 -28.12 0.67
CA THR A 124 -18.67 -29.29 1.48
C THR A 124 -18.47 -28.91 2.95
N ILE A 125 -17.79 -27.80 3.24
CA ILE A 125 -17.61 -27.26 4.59
C ILE A 125 -18.98 -26.95 5.21
N LYS A 126 -19.88 -26.29 4.48
CA LYS A 126 -21.24 -26.02 4.97
C LYS A 126 -21.99 -27.30 5.35
N LYS A 127 -21.94 -28.34 4.50
CA LYS A 127 -22.56 -29.65 4.82
C LYS A 127 -21.97 -30.29 6.07
N ARG A 128 -20.69 -30.09 6.33
CA ARG A 128 -20.03 -30.56 7.57
C ARG A 128 -20.55 -29.80 8.79
N GLU A 129 -20.70 -28.47 8.70
CA GLU A 129 -21.30 -27.67 9.78
C GLU A 129 -22.75 -28.08 10.07
N ASP A 130 -23.55 -28.36 9.03
CA ASP A 130 -24.92 -28.87 9.21
C ASP A 130 -24.93 -30.21 9.98
N LYS A 131 -24.02 -31.13 9.65
CA LYS A 131 -23.85 -32.41 10.37
C LYS A 131 -23.36 -32.23 11.81
N LYS A 132 -22.51 -31.24 12.06
CA LYS A 132 -22.05 -30.89 13.41
C LYS A 132 -23.24 -30.42 14.27
N LEU A 133 -24.10 -29.57 13.73
CA LEU A 133 -25.30 -29.10 14.41
C LEU A 133 -26.26 -30.25 14.74
N ASP A 134 -26.43 -31.21 13.82
CA ASP A 134 -27.21 -32.42 14.09
C ASP A 134 -26.60 -33.23 15.24
N PHE A 135 -25.29 -33.48 15.21
CA PHE A 135 -24.57 -34.16 16.28
C PHE A 135 -24.78 -33.46 17.64
N GLU A 136 -24.58 -32.14 17.72
CA GLU A 136 -24.77 -31.35 18.94
C GLU A 136 -26.21 -31.43 19.46
N ARG A 137 -27.19 -31.39 18.55
CA ARG A 137 -28.62 -31.50 18.88
C ARG A 137 -28.97 -32.87 19.45
N TYR A 138 -28.51 -33.96 18.84
CA TYR A 138 -28.74 -35.31 19.34
C TYR A 138 -27.99 -35.58 20.64
N GLN A 139 -26.77 -35.05 20.78
CA GLN A 139 -25.98 -35.14 22.00
C GLN A 139 -26.72 -34.50 23.18
N SER A 140 -27.20 -33.26 23.00
CA SER A 140 -28.00 -32.55 24.00
C SER A 140 -29.29 -33.29 24.39
N ARG A 141 -29.96 -33.93 23.42
CA ARG A 141 -31.16 -34.74 23.68
C ARG A 141 -30.84 -35.98 24.54
N VAL A 142 -29.76 -36.70 24.22
CA VAL A 142 -29.31 -37.87 24.99
C VAL A 142 -28.89 -37.46 26.40
N ASP A 143 -28.10 -36.40 26.53
CA ASP A 143 -27.64 -35.91 27.83
C ASP A 143 -28.81 -35.48 28.73
N SER A 144 -29.81 -34.82 28.15
CA SER A 144 -31.03 -34.43 28.86
C SER A 144 -31.87 -35.64 29.29
N ALA A 145 -31.99 -36.65 28.43
CA ALA A 145 -32.73 -37.88 28.73
C ALA A 145 -32.01 -38.75 29.79
N ARG A 146 -30.67 -38.75 29.81
CA ARG A 146 -29.86 -39.48 30.80
C ARG A 146 -29.91 -38.86 32.19
N LYS A 147 -30.13 -37.55 32.31
CA LYS A 147 -30.26 -36.85 33.60
C LYS A 147 -31.54 -37.21 34.38
N LYS A 148 -32.55 -37.82 33.74
CA LYS A 148 -33.79 -38.24 34.42
C LYS A 148 -33.55 -39.50 35.26
N MET A 149 -33.72 -39.39 36.59
CA MET A 149 -33.54 -40.50 37.55
C MET A 149 -34.65 -41.56 37.48
N ASN A 150 -35.92 -41.18 37.30
CA ASN A 150 -37.06 -42.09 37.28
C ASN A 150 -37.64 -42.17 35.86
N ARG A 151 -37.14 -43.10 35.03
CA ARG A 151 -37.60 -43.27 33.64
C ARG A 151 -38.65 -44.37 33.54
N SER A 152 -39.77 -44.08 32.86
CA SER A 152 -40.73 -45.10 32.44
C SER A 152 -40.20 -45.95 31.28
N ASP A 153 -40.81 -47.11 31.02
CA ASP A 153 -40.44 -47.97 29.88
C ASP A 153 -40.53 -47.24 28.54
N ARG A 154 -41.53 -46.35 28.39
CA ARG A 154 -41.69 -45.49 27.22
C ARG A 154 -40.54 -44.48 27.07
N GLU A 155 -40.08 -43.90 28.18
CA GLU A 155 -38.93 -42.99 28.19
C GLU A 155 -37.61 -43.72 27.94
N SER A 156 -37.49 -44.96 28.42
CA SER A 156 -36.35 -45.84 28.14
C SER A 156 -36.26 -46.20 26.66
N ALA A 157 -37.38 -46.54 26.00
CA ALA A 157 -37.43 -46.77 24.56
C ALA A 157 -37.09 -45.50 23.75
N ALA A 158 -37.57 -44.32 24.20
CA ALA A 158 -37.25 -43.04 23.56
C ALA A 158 -35.77 -42.64 23.72
N LEU A 159 -35.14 -42.98 24.85
CA LEU A 159 -33.69 -42.83 25.04
C LEU A 159 -32.92 -43.73 24.07
N ALA A 160 -33.27 -45.01 23.97
CA ALA A 160 -32.61 -45.95 23.06
C ALA A 160 -32.66 -45.49 21.59
N LYS A 161 -33.80 -44.93 21.17
CA LYS A 161 -33.93 -44.29 19.85
C LYS A 161 -33.01 -43.07 19.71
N SER A 162 -33.00 -42.18 20.70
CA SER A 162 -32.15 -40.98 20.69
C SER A 162 -30.65 -41.31 20.68
N GLU A 163 -30.25 -42.40 21.35
CA GLU A 163 -28.88 -42.93 21.34
C GLU A 163 -28.51 -43.51 19.97
N THR A 164 -29.45 -44.19 19.31
CA THR A 164 -29.26 -44.67 17.93
C THR A 164 -29.10 -43.51 16.96
N ASP A 165 -29.92 -42.46 17.09
CA ASP A 165 -29.82 -41.26 16.25
C ASP A 165 -28.50 -40.51 16.50
N LEU A 166 -28.04 -40.41 17.76
CA LEU A 166 -26.75 -39.84 18.12
C LEU A 166 -25.59 -40.64 17.51
N ALA A 167 -25.66 -41.97 17.52
CA ALA A 167 -24.63 -42.82 16.90
C ALA A 167 -24.51 -42.55 15.40
N LYS A 168 -25.64 -42.48 14.68
CA LYS A 168 -25.67 -42.15 13.24
C LYS A 168 -25.15 -40.74 12.94
N ALA A 169 -25.57 -39.74 13.72
CA ALA A 169 -25.09 -38.37 13.56
C ALA A 169 -23.59 -38.25 13.85
N THR A 170 -23.09 -39.00 14.84
CA THR A 170 -21.66 -39.07 15.18
C THR A 170 -20.84 -39.64 14.03
N GLU A 171 -21.26 -40.75 13.44
CA GLU A 171 -20.60 -41.36 12.29
C GLU A 171 -20.58 -40.39 11.10
N ALA A 172 -21.74 -39.83 10.75
CA ALA A 172 -21.86 -38.90 9.62
C ALA A 172 -21.00 -37.62 9.78
N TYR A 173 -20.87 -37.12 11.02
CA TYR A 173 -20.00 -35.98 11.35
C TYR A 173 -18.52 -36.36 11.25
N ASN A 174 -18.11 -37.49 11.84
CA ASN A 174 -16.73 -37.96 11.77
C ASN A 174 -16.30 -38.21 10.31
N ASP A 175 -17.15 -38.80 9.48
CA ASP A 175 -16.88 -39.01 8.04
C ASP A 175 -16.68 -37.68 7.30
N ALA A 176 -17.44 -36.64 7.67
CA ALA A 176 -17.29 -35.31 7.10
C ALA A 176 -15.95 -34.67 7.53
N ASP A 177 -15.55 -34.81 8.78
CA ASP A 177 -14.26 -34.36 9.29
C ASP A 177 -13.10 -35.04 8.59
N ASP A 178 -13.15 -36.36 8.45
CA ASP A 178 -12.10 -37.13 7.78
C ASP A 178 -12.00 -36.80 6.29
N SER A 179 -13.14 -36.49 5.65
CA SER A 179 -13.14 -35.99 4.27
C SER A 179 -12.47 -34.62 4.15
N LEU A 180 -12.72 -33.69 5.08
CA LEU A 180 -12.09 -32.37 5.07
C LEU A 180 -10.59 -32.44 5.38
N ARG A 181 -10.20 -33.27 6.35
CA ARG A 181 -8.78 -33.50 6.69
C ARG A 181 -7.96 -33.98 5.50
N ARG A 182 -8.57 -34.77 4.61
CA ARG A 182 -7.92 -35.26 3.38
C ARG A 182 -7.93 -34.21 2.26
N ALA A 183 -8.98 -33.42 2.13
CA ALA A 183 -9.20 -32.56 0.97
C ALA A 183 -8.64 -31.13 1.12
N LEU A 184 -8.68 -30.54 2.33
CA LEU A 184 -8.28 -29.15 2.54
C LEU A 184 -6.78 -28.91 2.36
N PRO A 185 -5.85 -29.71 2.93
CA PRO A 185 -4.42 -29.44 2.81
C PRO A 185 -3.90 -29.34 1.37
N PRO A 186 -4.18 -30.29 0.45
CA PRO A 186 -3.70 -30.17 -0.93
C PRO A 186 -4.35 -28.99 -1.67
N LEU A 187 -5.62 -28.67 -1.38
CA LEU A 187 -6.31 -27.54 -1.99
C LEU A 187 -5.69 -26.20 -1.56
N ILE A 188 -5.39 -26.05 -0.27
CA ILE A 188 -4.70 -24.87 0.27
C ILE A 188 -3.31 -24.76 -0.35
N ALA A 189 -2.57 -25.86 -0.46
CA ALA A 189 -1.26 -25.87 -1.12
C ALA A 189 -1.34 -25.41 -2.59
N CYS A 190 -2.40 -25.79 -3.33
CA CYS A 190 -2.63 -25.29 -4.68
C CYS A 190 -2.92 -23.78 -4.74
N VAL A 191 -3.60 -23.21 -3.73
CA VAL A 191 -3.78 -21.74 -3.67
C VAL A 191 -2.44 -21.05 -3.49
N PHE A 192 -1.60 -21.53 -2.56
CA PHE A 192 -0.29 -20.95 -2.31
C PHE A 192 0.68 -21.11 -3.49
N SER A 193 0.56 -22.19 -4.28
CA SER A 193 1.43 -22.39 -5.45
C SER A 193 1.16 -21.38 -6.58
N VAL A 194 0.00 -20.74 -6.61
CA VAL A 194 -0.33 -19.69 -7.59
C VAL A 194 0.38 -18.37 -7.25
N LEU A 195 0.62 -18.07 -5.96
CA LEU A 195 1.13 -16.77 -5.52
C LEU A 195 2.47 -16.36 -6.15
N PRO A 196 3.50 -17.23 -6.23
CA PRO A 196 4.77 -16.86 -6.86
C PRO A 196 4.61 -16.46 -8.33
N HIS A 197 3.65 -17.06 -9.04
CA HIS A 197 3.38 -16.76 -10.45
C HIS A 197 2.71 -15.39 -10.61
N LEU A 198 1.79 -15.04 -9.72
CA LEU A 198 1.15 -13.72 -9.70
C LEU A 198 2.17 -12.62 -9.37
N LEU A 199 3.04 -12.87 -8.38
CA LEU A 199 4.10 -11.94 -8.00
C LEU A 199 5.11 -11.76 -9.14
N ALA A 200 5.53 -12.85 -9.78
CA ALA A 200 6.41 -12.78 -10.94
C ALA A 200 5.79 -11.98 -12.09
N ALA A 201 4.49 -12.17 -12.36
CA ALA A 201 3.78 -11.37 -13.36
C ALA A 201 3.78 -9.88 -13.01
N GLN A 202 3.52 -9.52 -11.76
CA GLN A 202 3.58 -8.13 -11.30
C GLN A 202 4.97 -7.51 -11.52
N ILE A 203 6.02 -8.20 -11.10
CA ILE A 203 7.41 -7.73 -11.24
C ILE A 203 7.77 -7.53 -12.71
N GLN A 204 7.38 -8.47 -13.58
CA GLN A 204 7.65 -8.36 -15.01
C GLN A 204 6.94 -7.18 -15.65
N ILE A 205 5.66 -6.96 -15.31
CA ILE A 205 4.90 -5.79 -15.79
C ILE A 205 5.55 -4.51 -15.29
N GLN A 206 5.91 -4.42 -14.00
CA GLN A 206 6.57 -3.24 -13.44
C GLN A 206 7.91 -2.94 -14.11
N ASN A 207 8.75 -3.95 -14.32
CA ASN A 207 10.05 -3.78 -14.98
C ASN A 207 9.89 -3.35 -16.44
N SER A 208 8.91 -3.94 -17.15
CA SER A 208 8.57 -3.53 -18.51
C SER A 208 8.15 -2.06 -18.54
N MET A 209 7.23 -1.66 -17.67
CA MET A 209 6.78 -0.26 -17.56
C MET A 209 7.94 0.69 -17.26
N LEU A 210 8.81 0.33 -16.30
CA LEU A 210 9.97 1.13 -15.93
C LEU A 210 10.94 1.30 -17.10
N ALA A 211 11.19 0.24 -17.87
CA ALA A 211 12.06 0.28 -19.04
C ALA A 211 11.53 1.25 -20.10
N HIS A 212 10.24 1.16 -20.46
CA HIS A 212 9.62 2.09 -21.42
C HIS A 212 9.72 3.55 -20.93
N TYR A 213 9.45 3.78 -19.64
CA TYR A 213 9.54 5.10 -19.04
C TYR A 213 10.95 5.69 -19.12
N TYR A 214 11.94 4.90 -18.72
CA TYR A 214 13.34 5.31 -18.69
C TYR A 214 13.86 5.56 -20.11
N THR A 215 13.57 4.67 -21.06
CA THR A 215 13.99 4.80 -22.45
C THR A 215 13.40 6.07 -23.09
N MET A 216 12.10 6.32 -22.92
CA MET A 216 11.47 7.54 -23.46
C MET A 216 12.13 8.80 -22.87
N LEU A 217 12.25 8.87 -21.54
CA LEU A 217 12.83 10.04 -20.88
C LEU A 217 14.29 10.26 -21.26
N HIS A 218 15.08 9.20 -21.31
CA HIS A 218 16.49 9.28 -21.68
C HIS A 218 16.68 9.78 -23.12
N ASN A 219 15.88 9.27 -24.06
CA ASN A 219 15.91 9.71 -25.45
C ASN A 219 15.52 11.19 -25.57
N TYR A 220 14.40 11.59 -24.95
CA TYR A 220 13.96 12.99 -24.95
C TYR A 220 15.01 13.93 -24.34
N CYS A 221 15.62 13.53 -23.21
CA CYS A 221 16.69 14.32 -22.59
C CYS A 221 17.91 14.44 -23.50
N SER A 222 18.31 13.35 -24.16
CA SER A 222 19.45 13.33 -25.08
C SER A 222 19.21 14.24 -26.30
N ASP A 223 18.03 14.15 -26.91
CA ASP A 223 17.65 14.94 -28.08
C ASP A 223 17.64 16.45 -27.81
N TYR A 224 17.31 16.85 -26.58
CA TYR A 224 17.23 18.25 -26.18
C TYR A 224 18.36 18.70 -25.23
N SER A 225 19.41 17.88 -25.09
CA SER A 225 20.58 18.18 -24.27
C SER A 225 20.26 18.49 -22.79
N PHE A 226 19.23 17.84 -22.25
CA PHE A 226 18.97 17.86 -20.81
C PHE A 226 19.90 16.87 -20.09
N PRO A 227 20.41 17.23 -18.89
CA PRO A 227 21.22 16.33 -18.08
C PRO A 227 20.46 15.05 -17.71
N SER A 228 21.13 13.91 -17.91
CA SER A 228 20.66 12.57 -17.56
C SER A 228 21.83 11.77 -16.95
N PRO A 229 21.86 11.50 -15.62
CA PRO A 229 20.80 11.76 -14.64
C PRO A 229 20.59 13.26 -14.37
N SER A 230 19.45 13.59 -13.76
CA SER A 230 19.11 14.97 -13.41
C SER A 230 20.15 15.59 -12.47
N PRO A 231 20.34 16.92 -12.47
CA PRO A 231 21.19 17.60 -11.52
C PRO A 231 20.69 17.40 -10.08
N PRO A 232 21.54 17.69 -9.08
CA PRO A 232 21.12 17.76 -7.69
C PRO A 232 19.90 18.66 -7.50
N MET A 233 18.97 18.25 -6.63
CA MET A 233 17.68 18.95 -6.47
C MET A 233 17.85 20.39 -5.98
N ASP A 234 18.86 20.68 -5.18
CA ASP A 234 19.22 22.03 -4.75
C ASP A 234 19.59 22.94 -5.93
N GLU A 235 20.28 22.40 -6.94
CA GLU A 235 20.55 23.12 -8.18
C GLU A 235 19.27 23.38 -8.96
N VAL A 236 18.41 22.36 -9.10
CA VAL A 236 17.12 22.50 -9.79
C VAL A 236 16.24 23.57 -9.13
N ILE A 237 16.14 23.54 -7.79
CA ILE A 237 15.38 24.53 -7.01
C ILE A 237 15.98 25.92 -7.20
N ARG A 238 17.31 26.06 -7.11
CA ARG A 238 17.97 27.34 -7.30
C ARG A 238 17.69 27.92 -8.69
N THR A 239 17.85 27.12 -9.75
CA THR A 239 17.58 27.55 -11.13
C THR A 239 16.11 27.95 -11.31
N TRP A 240 15.18 27.19 -10.72
CA TRP A 240 13.76 27.54 -10.76
C TRP A 240 13.48 28.84 -9.99
N GLU A 241 14.02 29.01 -8.79
CA GLU A 241 13.81 30.22 -7.98
C GLU A 241 14.35 31.48 -8.68
N GLU A 242 15.52 31.39 -9.31
CA GLU A 242 16.12 32.49 -10.07
C GLU A 242 15.21 32.93 -11.23
N ALA A 243 14.63 31.97 -11.98
CA ALA A 243 13.71 32.26 -13.06
C ALA A 243 12.33 32.75 -12.57
N PHE A 244 11.82 32.12 -11.51
CA PHE A 244 10.48 32.36 -11.00
C PHE A 244 10.36 33.69 -10.25
N ARG A 245 11.30 34.03 -9.36
CA ARG A 245 11.19 35.22 -8.50
C ARG A 245 11.11 36.53 -9.27
N ALA A 246 11.87 36.65 -10.38
CA ALA A 246 11.80 37.84 -11.24
C ALA A 246 10.38 38.00 -11.83
N THR A 247 9.86 36.92 -12.42
CA THR A 247 8.51 36.87 -13.00
C THR A 247 7.43 37.11 -11.93
N GLN A 248 7.61 36.55 -10.74
CA GLN A 248 6.71 36.72 -9.61
C GLN A 248 6.60 38.20 -9.22
N HIS A 249 7.74 38.89 -9.04
CA HIS A 249 7.74 40.30 -8.66
C HIS A 249 7.04 41.19 -9.71
N GLU A 250 7.24 40.90 -11.01
CA GLU A 250 6.57 41.62 -12.09
C GLU A 250 5.05 41.41 -12.06
N ALA A 251 4.60 40.16 -11.90
CA ALA A 251 3.18 39.84 -11.81
C ALA A 251 2.52 40.47 -10.56
N GLU A 252 3.20 40.44 -9.42
CA GLU A 252 2.72 41.01 -8.17
C GLU A 252 2.71 42.55 -8.18
N ALA A 253 3.50 43.20 -9.04
CA ALA A 253 3.50 44.65 -9.21
C ALA A 253 2.29 45.18 -10.02
N ILE A 254 1.54 44.31 -10.69
CA ILE A 254 0.34 44.71 -11.45
C ILE A 254 -0.68 45.31 -10.48
N GLY A 255 -1.14 46.54 -10.71
CA GLY A 255 -1.89 47.32 -9.72
C GLY A 255 -3.15 46.64 -9.14
N ILE A 256 -3.85 45.81 -9.93
CA ILE A 256 -5.00 45.02 -9.45
C ILE A 256 -4.60 43.80 -8.60
N ILE A 257 -3.38 43.29 -8.77
CA ILE A 257 -2.81 42.15 -8.05
C ILE A 257 -2.07 42.62 -6.79
N ALA A 258 -1.32 43.72 -6.88
CA ALA A 258 -0.46 44.26 -5.81
C ALA A 258 -1.18 44.50 -4.47
N SER A 259 -2.46 44.89 -4.52
CA SER A 259 -3.28 45.08 -3.31
C SER A 259 -3.99 43.81 -2.82
N GLY A 260 -3.86 42.70 -3.56
CA GLY A 260 -4.54 41.44 -3.31
C GLY A 260 -4.00 40.71 -2.08
N LYS A 261 -4.89 40.06 -1.34
CA LYS A 261 -4.51 39.23 -0.17
C LYS A 261 -3.60 38.05 -0.55
N ALA A 262 -3.71 37.55 -1.78
CA ALA A 262 -2.92 36.43 -2.29
C ALA A 262 -1.41 36.73 -2.35
N VAL A 263 -1.03 37.96 -2.73
CA VAL A 263 0.38 38.41 -2.79
C VAL A 263 1.05 38.40 -1.42
N ARG A 264 0.26 38.54 -0.35
CA ARG A 264 0.73 38.55 1.04
C ARG A 264 0.59 37.18 1.72
N GLY A 265 0.05 36.19 1.01
CA GLY A 265 -0.15 34.84 1.51
C GLY A 265 1.11 33.98 1.32
N SER A 266 1.22 32.92 2.11
CA SER A 266 2.23 31.90 1.86
C SER A 266 1.91 31.16 0.56
N MET A 267 2.92 30.96 -0.29
CA MET A 267 2.84 30.07 -1.46
C MET A 267 2.96 28.58 -1.07
N SER A 268 3.23 28.30 0.21
CA SER A 268 3.15 26.94 0.74
C SER A 268 1.70 26.49 0.78
N MET A 269 1.42 25.40 0.08
CA MET A 269 0.17 24.69 0.21
C MET A 269 0.18 24.01 1.60
N GLU A 270 -0.23 24.73 2.64
CA GLU A 270 -0.55 24.07 3.92
C GLU A 270 -1.55 22.97 3.59
N GLU A 271 -1.26 21.72 3.97
CA GLU A 271 -2.21 20.60 3.91
C GLU A 271 -3.41 20.92 4.81
N ASN A 272 -4.29 21.76 4.29
CA ASN A 272 -5.40 22.26 5.03
C ASN A 272 -6.44 21.14 5.03
N LYS A 273 -6.50 20.41 6.15
CA LYS A 273 -7.55 19.44 6.51
C LYS A 273 -8.97 20.02 6.52
N SER A 274 -9.18 21.21 5.98
CA SER A 274 -10.46 21.90 5.91
C SER A 274 -10.76 22.39 4.48
N ALA A 275 -11.07 21.44 3.60
CA ALA A 275 -11.72 21.73 2.32
C ALA A 275 -13.15 22.26 2.55
N SER A 276 -13.31 23.50 3.02
CA SER A 276 -14.62 24.18 3.09
C SER A 276 -14.55 25.71 3.34
N SER A 277 -13.60 26.49 2.79
CA SER A 277 -13.74 27.96 2.92
C SER A 277 -13.07 28.88 1.89
N ILE A 278 -12.58 28.39 0.74
CA ILE A 278 -12.12 29.32 -0.32
C ILE A 278 -13.18 29.41 -1.41
N LEU A 279 -14.28 30.11 -1.09
CA LEU A 279 -15.15 30.69 -2.11
C LEU A 279 -14.57 32.07 -2.47
N ASN A 280 -14.33 32.26 -3.77
CA ASN A 280 -13.90 33.50 -4.39
C ASN A 280 -14.54 34.74 -3.75
N GLY A 281 -13.69 35.68 -3.33
CA GLY A 281 -14.08 36.97 -2.80
C GLY A 281 -14.70 37.88 -3.86
N PHE A 282 -15.98 37.69 -4.14
CA PHE A 282 -16.89 38.70 -4.67
C PHE A 282 -18.24 38.61 -3.93
N GLY A 283 -18.21 38.84 -2.62
CA GLY A 283 -19.41 39.00 -1.80
C GLY A 283 -19.96 40.42 -1.93
N ARG A 284 -21.03 40.58 -2.72
CA ARG A 284 -21.87 41.80 -2.72
C ARG A 284 -22.42 42.03 -1.31
N ARG A 285 -22.07 43.17 -0.69
CA ARG A 285 -22.80 43.68 0.49
C ARG A 285 -24.14 44.23 0.03
N ALA A 286 -25.23 43.65 0.53
CA ALA A 286 -26.55 44.25 0.49
C ALA A 286 -26.68 45.26 1.64
N SER A 287 -26.85 46.54 1.32
CA SER A 287 -27.64 47.47 2.13
C SER A 287 -28.20 48.55 1.21
N GLY A 288 -29.49 48.83 1.35
CA GLY A 288 -30.22 49.80 0.53
C GLY A 288 -30.15 51.20 1.11
N GLN A 289 -29.99 52.22 0.26
CA GLN A 289 -30.99 53.26 -0.03
C GLN A 289 -30.38 54.35 -0.94
N SER A 290 -31.10 54.61 -2.04
CA SER A 290 -31.22 55.87 -2.81
C SER A 290 -30.01 56.78 -3.03
N ALA A 291 -29.57 56.88 -4.29
CA ALA A 291 -29.58 58.14 -5.04
C ALA A 291 -29.31 57.90 -6.54
N LEU A 292 -30.11 58.54 -7.40
CA LEU A 292 -30.02 58.48 -8.86
C LEU A 292 -28.64 58.89 -9.37
N ARG A 293 -28.01 58.06 -10.21
CA ARG A 293 -27.11 58.51 -11.28
C ARG A 293 -27.14 57.51 -12.45
N LYS A 294 -27.38 58.04 -13.65
CA LYS A 294 -27.45 57.31 -14.93
C LYS A 294 -26.11 56.62 -15.22
N PRO A 295 -26.08 55.41 -15.81
CA PRO A 295 -24.85 54.83 -16.33
C PRO A 295 -24.51 55.44 -17.70
N SER A 296 -23.30 55.96 -17.83
CA SER A 296 -22.67 56.21 -19.12
C SER A 296 -22.35 54.87 -19.78
N THR A 297 -22.84 54.66 -20.98
CA THR A 297 -22.52 53.53 -21.85
C THR A 297 -21.08 53.64 -22.38
N SER A 298 -20.22 52.71 -22.00
CA SER A 298 -19.00 52.36 -22.76
C SER A 298 -19.21 51.01 -23.43
N PRO A 299 -18.94 50.86 -24.74
CA PRO A 299 -19.22 49.64 -25.49
C PRO A 299 -18.08 48.64 -25.33
N GLY A 300 -18.43 47.37 -25.08
CA GLY A 300 -17.53 46.24 -25.34
C GLY A 300 -17.23 45.33 -24.16
N ARG A 301 -18.09 44.33 -23.93
CA ARG A 301 -17.69 42.94 -23.63
C ARG A 301 -18.95 42.08 -23.47
N ASN A 302 -19.40 41.50 -24.58
CA ASN A 302 -20.17 40.26 -24.54
C ASN A 302 -19.15 39.13 -24.80
N LEU A 303 -18.66 38.49 -23.75
CA LEU A 303 -17.98 37.20 -23.84
C LEU A 303 -18.99 36.11 -23.44
N PRO A 304 -19.07 34.98 -24.16
CA PRO A 304 -19.89 33.85 -23.74
C PRO A 304 -19.32 33.22 -22.46
N PRO A 305 -20.15 32.57 -21.62
CA PRO A 305 -19.68 31.91 -20.40
C PRO A 305 -18.83 30.68 -20.75
N SER A 306 -17.79 30.44 -19.95
CA SER A 306 -16.97 29.23 -20.01
C SER A 306 -17.80 27.97 -19.69
N PRO A 307 -17.51 26.81 -20.32
CA PRO A 307 -18.27 25.59 -20.07
C PRO A 307 -17.98 25.06 -18.66
N SER A 308 -19.04 24.90 -17.87
CA SER A 308 -19.00 24.27 -16.56
C SER A 308 -18.93 22.74 -16.72
N PHE A 309 -17.83 22.14 -16.29
CA PHE A 309 -17.73 20.69 -16.14
C PHE A 309 -17.65 20.32 -14.66
N GLU A 310 -18.81 20.15 -14.03
CA GLU A 310 -18.93 19.41 -12.78
C GLU A 310 -18.95 17.92 -13.09
N ALA A 311 -17.87 17.22 -12.71
CA ALA A 311 -17.93 15.79 -12.42
C ALA A 311 -16.86 15.49 -11.36
N LYS A 312 -17.27 15.43 -10.10
CA LYS A 312 -16.43 15.06 -8.97
C LYS A 312 -16.68 13.57 -8.69
N PRO A 313 -15.74 12.63 -8.97
CA PRO A 313 -15.84 11.29 -8.42
C PRO A 313 -15.41 11.32 -6.95
N LYS A 314 -16.18 10.67 -6.09
CA LYS A 314 -15.81 10.42 -4.69
C LYS A 314 -14.66 9.41 -4.66
N ILE A 315 -13.44 9.88 -4.38
CA ILE A 315 -12.30 9.00 -4.07
C ILE A 315 -12.47 8.54 -2.62
N ALA A 316 -12.58 7.22 -2.43
CA ALA A 316 -12.45 6.60 -1.13
C ALA A 316 -10.99 6.69 -0.68
N SER A 317 -10.78 7.16 0.55
CA SER A 317 -9.46 7.30 1.17
C SER A 317 -8.81 5.95 1.42
N ALA A 318 -7.69 5.68 0.74
CA ALA A 318 -6.72 4.66 1.09
C ALA A 318 -5.33 5.31 1.21
N PRO A 319 -4.49 4.91 2.19
CA PRO A 319 -3.19 5.52 2.42
C PRO A 319 -2.18 5.10 1.34
N SER A 320 -1.41 6.06 0.84
CA SER A 320 -0.31 5.85 -0.11
C SER A 320 0.96 5.47 0.66
N PRO A 321 1.73 4.44 0.24
CA PRO A 321 3.02 4.12 0.87
C PRO A 321 4.12 5.05 0.33
N SER A 322 4.83 5.70 1.25
CA SER A 322 6.02 6.49 0.97
C SER A 322 7.16 5.62 0.43
N ALA A 323 7.81 6.08 -0.63
CA ALA A 323 8.97 5.42 -1.22
C ALA A 323 10.20 5.55 -0.28
N SER A 324 10.73 4.40 0.15
CA SER A 324 12.02 4.30 0.85
C SER A 324 13.17 4.58 -0.11
N ALA A 325 14.06 5.50 0.26
CA ALA A 325 15.29 5.80 -0.45
C ALA A 325 16.32 4.67 -0.25
N MET A 326 16.85 4.16 -1.36
CA MET A 326 17.97 3.22 -1.42
C MET A 326 19.28 3.92 -1.06
N LEU A 327 20.03 3.36 -0.11
CA LEU A 327 21.38 3.78 0.30
C LEU A 327 22.42 3.17 -0.66
N TYR A 328 23.24 3.99 -1.30
CA TYR A 328 24.50 3.57 -1.93
C TYR A 328 25.70 3.93 -1.03
N PRO A 329 26.77 3.11 -0.98
CA PRO A 329 28.00 3.42 -0.24
C PRO A 329 28.93 4.37 -1.03
N PRO A 330 29.81 5.15 -0.36
CA PRO A 330 30.66 6.12 -1.05
C PRO A 330 31.94 5.50 -1.61
N GLU A 331 32.29 5.84 -2.86
CA GLU A 331 33.61 5.63 -3.46
C GLU A 331 34.49 6.90 -3.36
N PRO A 332 35.83 6.78 -3.35
CA PRO A 332 36.77 7.90 -3.19
C PRO A 332 37.17 8.59 -4.52
N SER A 333 37.48 9.89 -4.44
CA SER A 333 37.84 10.83 -5.51
C SER A 333 39.15 10.53 -6.29
N PRO A 334 39.36 11.13 -7.49
CA PRO A 334 40.33 10.66 -8.50
C PRO A 334 41.68 11.40 -8.53
N GLY A 335 42.70 10.77 -9.11
CA GLY A 335 43.97 11.37 -9.56
C GLY A 335 44.15 11.26 -11.09
N PRO A 336 45.04 12.05 -11.73
CA PRO A 336 44.91 12.38 -13.16
C PRO A 336 45.67 11.49 -14.16
N GLU A 337 45.04 11.38 -15.34
CA GLU A 337 45.50 11.25 -16.75
C GLU A 337 46.78 10.46 -17.10
N ILE A 338 46.66 9.51 -18.05
CA ILE A 338 47.34 9.48 -19.39
C ILE A 338 46.56 8.50 -20.33
N GLU A 339 46.20 8.94 -21.55
CA GLU A 339 45.76 8.15 -22.73
C GLU A 339 46.92 8.00 -23.76
N PRO A 340 46.81 7.27 -24.90
CA PRO A 340 45.93 6.15 -25.31
C PRO A 340 46.75 5.00 -26.01
N VAL A 341 46.11 3.90 -26.46
CA VAL A 341 46.39 3.21 -27.76
C VAL A 341 45.34 2.14 -28.08
N VAL A 342 44.99 2.09 -29.36
CA VAL A 342 44.02 1.29 -30.12
C VAL A 342 44.44 -0.19 -30.29
N SER A 343 43.50 -1.15 -30.22
CA SER A 343 43.20 -2.12 -31.32
C SER A 343 42.33 -3.33 -30.93
N ARG A 344 41.56 -3.73 -31.93
CA ARG A 344 40.62 -4.87 -32.09
C ARG A 344 41.25 -6.24 -31.82
N THR A 345 40.45 -7.23 -31.38
CA THR A 345 40.03 -8.45 -32.13
C THR A 345 39.22 -9.42 -31.24
N SER A 346 38.55 -10.36 -31.93
CA SER A 346 37.50 -11.31 -31.54
C SER A 346 37.95 -12.61 -30.85
N SER A 347 36.94 -13.43 -30.47
CA SER A 347 36.91 -14.90 -30.29
C SER A 347 37.67 -15.47 -29.09
N GLU A 348 37.28 -16.52 -28.34
CA GLU A 348 36.17 -17.49 -28.31
C GLU A 348 36.34 -18.29 -26.99
N TYR A 349 35.26 -18.91 -26.50
CA TYR A 349 35.14 -20.07 -25.57
C TYR A 349 36.20 -20.38 -24.49
N TYR A 350 35.74 -20.59 -23.24
CA TYR A 350 35.86 -21.88 -22.51
C TYR A 350 35.01 -21.88 -21.23
N SER A 351 34.12 -22.87 -21.09
CA SER A 351 33.57 -23.36 -19.82
C SER A 351 34.33 -24.61 -19.38
N PRO A 352 34.33 -24.96 -18.09
CA PRO A 352 34.39 -26.37 -17.67
C PRO A 352 33.21 -26.79 -16.79
N GLN A 353 32.61 -27.92 -17.16
CA GLN A 353 31.66 -28.76 -16.42
C GLN A 353 32.29 -29.32 -15.13
N ALA A 354 31.61 -29.24 -13.98
CA ALA A 354 30.79 -30.28 -13.34
C ALA A 354 31.51 -31.62 -13.02
N TYR A 355 31.59 -31.94 -11.72
CA TYR A 355 31.53 -33.31 -11.20
C TYR A 355 30.92 -33.32 -9.78
N ALA A 356 29.83 -34.07 -9.62
CA ALA A 356 29.38 -34.67 -8.36
C ALA A 356 29.84 -36.14 -8.35
N PRO A 357 29.94 -36.81 -7.18
CA PRO A 357 28.78 -37.58 -6.71
C PRO A 357 28.63 -37.79 -5.18
N ALA A 358 27.38 -38.11 -4.79
CA ALA A 358 26.93 -39.03 -3.73
C ALA A 358 27.14 -38.73 -2.21
N ALA A 359 26.01 -38.84 -1.50
CA ALA A 359 25.72 -38.78 -0.04
C ALA A 359 26.17 -40.08 0.72
N PRO A 360 25.78 -40.41 2.00
CA PRO A 360 24.84 -39.77 2.95
C PRO A 360 25.13 -39.81 4.49
N ARG A 361 24.28 -39.08 5.28
CA ARG A 361 23.86 -39.30 6.71
C ARG A 361 24.92 -39.13 7.83
N THR A 362 24.67 -38.68 9.08
CA THR A 362 23.49 -38.75 9.99
C THR A 362 23.68 -37.82 11.21
N ASP A 363 22.56 -37.50 11.89
CA ASP A 363 22.42 -36.83 13.21
C ASP A 363 23.12 -37.52 14.40
N TYR A 364 23.46 -36.76 15.45
CA TYR A 364 23.65 -37.30 16.81
C TYR A 364 23.43 -36.24 17.91
N PHE A 365 22.20 -36.12 18.40
CA PHE A 365 21.92 -35.49 19.71
C PHE A 365 22.65 -36.25 20.83
N ALA A 366 23.04 -35.51 21.88
CA ALA A 366 23.31 -35.97 23.25
C ALA A 366 24.72 -36.49 23.61
N ARG A 367 25.39 -35.71 24.49
CA ARG A 367 26.02 -36.11 25.79
C ARG A 367 26.95 -34.97 26.25
N ASP A 368 27.13 -34.63 27.53
CA ASP A 368 27.07 -35.42 28.77
C ASP A 368 26.57 -34.60 29.98
N ARG A 369 25.83 -35.28 30.86
CA ARG A 369 25.80 -35.04 32.31
C ARG A 369 26.38 -36.28 32.97
N LEU A 370 27.13 -36.13 34.07
CA LEU A 370 27.24 -37.15 35.12
C LEU A 370 27.50 -36.49 36.51
N PRO A 371 27.21 -37.20 37.63
CA PRO A 371 26.68 -36.64 38.88
C PRO A 371 27.57 -36.86 40.12
N SER A 372 27.21 -36.25 41.26
CA SER A 372 27.51 -36.80 42.60
C SER A 372 26.62 -36.20 43.71
N ASN A 373 26.36 -37.03 44.71
CA ASN A 373 25.44 -36.96 45.85
C ASN A 373 25.86 -35.99 46.98
N SER A 374 24.89 -35.44 47.73
CA SER A 374 24.67 -35.65 49.20
C SER A 374 24.00 -34.46 49.94
N GLY A 375 23.07 -34.78 50.87
CA GLY A 375 23.02 -34.15 52.20
C GLY A 375 21.99 -33.04 52.52
N LEU A 376 20.83 -33.45 53.05
CA LEU A 376 20.10 -32.93 54.25
C LEU A 376 20.02 -31.40 54.57
N GLY A 377 18.78 -30.89 54.71
CA GLY A 377 18.49 -29.73 55.58
C GLY A 377 17.13 -29.04 55.39
N LYS A 378 16.20 -29.20 56.34
CA LYS A 378 14.89 -28.51 56.41
C LYS A 378 15.03 -27.01 56.75
N LYS A 379 14.35 -26.10 56.03
CA LYS A 379 13.94 -24.75 56.51
C LYS A 379 12.59 -24.30 55.93
N LYS A 380 11.81 -23.58 56.75
CA LYS A 380 10.41 -23.13 56.59
C LYS A 380 10.20 -22.10 55.44
N PRO A 381 8.97 -21.95 54.89
CA PRO A 381 8.68 -20.91 53.89
C PRO A 381 8.49 -19.51 54.50
N PRO A 382 8.89 -18.42 53.81
CA PRO A 382 8.57 -17.04 54.19
C PRO A 382 7.16 -16.59 53.70
N PRO A 383 6.58 -15.51 54.28
CA PRO A 383 5.16 -15.14 54.13
C PRO A 383 4.83 -14.43 52.79
N PRO A 384 3.53 -14.34 52.39
CA PRO A 384 3.13 -13.70 51.13
C PRO A 384 3.27 -12.16 51.19
N PRO A 385 3.65 -11.49 50.08
CA PRO A 385 3.72 -10.04 50.02
C PRO A 385 2.32 -9.38 49.89
N PRO A 386 2.16 -8.12 50.34
CA PRO A 386 0.89 -7.39 50.39
C PRO A 386 0.33 -7.04 48.99
N PRO A 387 -1.00 -6.80 48.86
CA PRO A 387 -1.65 -6.62 47.57
C PRO A 387 -1.14 -5.36 46.85
N ARG A 388 -0.58 -5.53 45.65
CA ARG A 388 -0.18 -4.42 44.79
C ARG A 388 -1.43 -3.71 44.26
N LYS A 389 -1.44 -2.38 44.37
CA LYS A 389 -2.34 -1.48 43.64
C LYS A 389 -2.29 -1.81 42.15
N PRO A 390 -3.39 -1.67 41.38
CA PRO A 390 -3.47 -2.12 40.00
C PRO A 390 -2.34 -1.46 39.19
N SER A 391 -1.40 -2.28 38.75
CA SER A 391 -0.37 -1.87 37.80
C SER A 391 -1.09 -1.51 36.51
N ASP A 392 -1.02 -0.25 36.14
CA ASP A 392 -1.28 0.24 34.79
C ASP A 392 -0.40 -0.59 33.83
N GLN A 393 -0.97 -1.62 33.22
CA GLN A 393 -0.29 -2.49 32.28
C GLN A 393 -0.07 -1.71 30.98
N GLY A 394 0.89 -0.78 31.01
CA GLY A 394 1.40 -0.16 29.81
C GLY A 394 1.98 -1.23 28.90
N LEU A 395 1.62 -1.19 27.63
CA LEU A 395 2.30 -1.98 26.60
C LEU A 395 3.73 -1.45 26.45
N TRP A 396 4.71 -2.36 26.45
CA TRP A 396 6.11 -2.05 26.24
C TRP A 396 6.60 -2.83 25.03
N VAL A 397 7.44 -2.19 24.23
CA VAL A 397 8.09 -2.80 23.06
C VAL A 397 9.59 -2.59 23.14
N THR A 398 10.35 -3.49 22.54
CA THR A 398 11.82 -3.43 22.50
C THR A 398 12.26 -3.00 21.13
N ALA A 399 13.12 -1.98 21.04
CA ALA A 399 13.67 -1.52 19.78
C ALA A 399 14.62 -2.56 19.16
N LEU A 400 14.39 -2.90 17.90
CA LEU A 400 15.23 -3.80 17.10
C LEU A 400 16.33 -3.06 16.33
N TYR A 401 16.16 -1.76 16.12
CA TYR A 401 17.09 -0.92 15.36
C TYR A 401 17.21 0.47 15.98
N ASP A 402 18.31 1.16 15.68
CA ASP A 402 18.50 2.57 16.05
C ASP A 402 17.57 3.49 15.23
N PHE A 403 17.01 4.51 15.88
CA PHE A 403 16.18 5.53 15.20
C PHE A 403 16.53 6.93 15.71
N ASN A 404 17.02 7.76 14.79
CA ASN A 404 17.57 9.09 15.10
C ASN A 404 16.56 10.25 15.06
N GLY A 405 15.30 9.98 14.71
CA GLY A 405 14.26 11.00 14.50
C GLY A 405 14.54 11.87 13.27
N GLN A 406 13.50 12.23 12.52
CA GLN A 406 13.62 13.11 11.34
C GLN A 406 12.91 14.46 11.57
N SER A 407 11.91 14.50 12.46
CA SER A 407 11.14 15.68 12.82
C SER A 407 11.19 15.96 14.32
N GLY A 408 10.96 17.22 14.73
CA GLY A 408 11.01 17.64 16.13
C GLY A 408 9.98 16.99 17.09
N GLY A 409 9.11 16.11 16.59
CA GLY A 409 8.15 15.33 17.37
C GLY A 409 8.46 13.83 17.45
N ASP A 410 9.61 13.39 16.92
CA ASP A 410 9.97 11.99 16.84
C ASP A 410 10.69 11.51 18.11
N LEU A 411 10.46 10.25 18.48
CA LEU A 411 11.10 9.64 19.64
C LEU A 411 12.42 9.01 19.21
N VAL A 412 13.54 9.54 19.68
CA VAL A 412 14.90 9.00 19.39
C VAL A 412 15.23 7.85 20.34
N PHE A 413 15.69 6.72 19.82
CA PHE A 413 16.04 5.52 20.61
C PHE A 413 17.12 4.67 19.93
N LYS A 414 17.74 3.77 20.70
CA LYS A 414 18.72 2.80 20.21
C LYS A 414 18.20 1.36 20.27
N GLU A 415 18.79 0.47 19.48
CA GLU A 415 18.57 -0.96 19.56
C GLU A 415 18.69 -1.45 21.02
N GLY A 416 17.69 -2.21 21.45
CA GLY A 416 17.57 -2.73 22.81
C GLY A 416 16.87 -1.80 23.82
N ASP A 417 16.56 -0.55 23.46
CA ASP A 417 15.78 0.33 24.34
C ASP A 417 14.33 -0.19 24.50
N ARG A 418 13.80 -0.09 25.73
CA ARG A 418 12.39 -0.43 26.03
C ARG A 418 11.51 0.81 26.02
N ILE A 419 10.59 0.87 25.07
CA ILE A 419 9.70 2.01 24.84
C ILE A 419 8.33 1.69 25.40
N ARG A 420 7.74 2.63 26.16
CA ARG A 420 6.36 2.53 26.63
C ARG A 420 5.42 3.02 25.54
N VAL A 421 4.54 2.17 25.04
CA VAL A 421 3.54 2.54 24.02
C VAL A 421 2.39 3.29 24.70
N LEU A 422 2.20 4.55 24.32
CA LEU A 422 1.09 5.40 24.81
C LEU A 422 -0.13 5.30 23.90
N LYS A 423 0.08 5.18 22.58
CA LYS A 423 -0.99 5.02 21.59
C LYS A 423 -0.50 4.15 20.45
N LYS A 424 -1.21 3.05 20.20
CA LYS A 424 -1.00 2.16 19.05
C LYS A 424 -2.19 2.22 18.09
N THR A 425 -1.91 1.98 16.82
CA THR A 425 -2.92 1.53 15.84
C THR A 425 -2.83 0.01 15.70
N GLU A 426 -3.83 -0.63 15.09
CA GLU A 426 -3.82 -2.09 14.88
C GLU A 426 -2.87 -2.53 13.74
N SER A 427 -2.29 -1.57 13.00
CA SER A 427 -1.33 -1.81 11.94
C SER A 427 0.10 -1.82 12.48
N THR A 428 0.91 -2.78 12.03
CA THR A 428 2.35 -2.88 12.29
C THR A 428 3.18 -1.96 11.40
N ASP A 429 2.57 -1.33 10.39
CA ASP A 429 3.24 -0.44 9.42
C ASP A 429 2.98 1.06 9.72
N ASP A 430 2.29 1.36 10.82
CA ASP A 430 1.96 2.72 11.24
C ASP A 430 2.97 3.28 12.24
N TRP A 431 2.90 4.60 12.45
CA TRP A 431 3.63 5.29 13.51
C TRP A 431 2.87 5.20 14.83
N TRP A 432 3.55 4.74 15.88
CA TRP A 432 3.05 4.70 17.24
C TRP A 432 3.58 5.86 18.06
N GLN A 433 2.86 6.22 19.13
CA GLN A 433 3.32 7.22 20.07
C GLN A 433 3.86 6.54 21.32
N GLY A 434 5.13 6.82 21.64
CA GLY A 434 5.86 6.18 22.73
C GLY A 434 6.43 7.16 23.73
N GLU A 435 6.84 6.64 24.87
CA GLU A 435 7.63 7.33 25.87
C GLU A 435 8.89 6.53 26.18
N LEU A 436 10.04 7.17 26.03
CA LEU A 436 11.34 6.63 26.42
C LEU A 436 12.08 7.67 27.25
N ARG A 437 12.52 7.27 28.46
CA ARG A 437 13.28 8.14 29.38
C ARG A 437 12.58 9.47 29.69
N GLY A 438 11.26 9.49 29.71
CA GLY A 438 10.43 10.68 29.98
C GLY A 438 10.20 11.59 28.76
N VAL A 439 10.78 11.28 27.60
CA VAL A 439 10.54 11.99 26.34
C VAL A 439 9.43 11.26 25.59
N LYS A 440 8.44 12.01 25.08
CA LYS A 440 7.33 11.50 24.28
C LYS A 440 7.51 11.90 22.83
N GLY A 441 7.30 10.96 21.93
CA GLY A 441 7.39 11.21 20.50
C GLY A 441 6.81 10.07 19.68
N SER A 442 6.72 10.29 18.38
CA SER A 442 6.28 9.28 17.43
C SER A 442 7.45 8.41 16.98
N PHE A 443 7.21 7.12 16.79
CA PHE A 443 8.19 6.18 16.25
C PHE A 443 7.52 5.13 15.35
N PRO A 444 8.24 4.58 14.36
CA PRO A 444 7.69 3.59 13.45
C PRO A 444 7.58 2.21 14.15
N ALA A 445 6.41 1.56 14.07
CA ALA A 445 6.13 0.32 14.79
C ALA A 445 6.99 -0.88 14.34
N ASN A 446 7.38 -0.91 13.06
CA ASN A 446 8.23 -1.96 12.49
C ASN A 446 9.69 -1.95 12.99
N TYR A 447 10.08 -0.96 13.80
CA TYR A 447 11.40 -0.89 14.43
C TYR A 447 11.41 -1.54 15.82
N CYS A 448 10.30 -2.13 16.27
CA CYS A 448 10.18 -2.70 17.61
C CYS A 448 9.41 -4.03 17.63
N GLU A 449 9.68 -4.87 18.64
CA GLU A 449 8.94 -6.12 18.93
C GLU A 449 8.28 -6.15 20.31
#